data_AF-A0A226M9Y3-F1
#
_entry.id   AF-A0A226M9Y3-F1
#
_cell.length_a   1.000
_cell.length_b   1.000
_cell.length_c   1.000
_cell.angle_alpha   90.00
_cell.angle_beta   90.00
_cell.angle_gamma   90.00
#
_symmetry.space_group_name_H-M   'P 1'
#
loop_
_entity.id
_entity.type
_entity.pdbx_description
1 polymer ?
#
loop_
_entity_poly.entity_id
_entity_poly.type
_entity_poly.pdbx_seq_one_letter_code
_entity_poly.pdbx_strand_id
1 'polypeptide(L)'
;RFAKHFYSSEKTDFILTALQGMSDCSNYSTQLAATLMDVLIVDFKPAPTDVQRIVMAIHRSRKLITEERAQKTIQNTFPWLAASDPRATTLSLLRCSHTCDKDTWELWEMALSSAGVVPWMVQELLRLLEVAPLGQETEIGTLPLAAAMALHKILQHSQYGPQVCLFVLELFVALIFQMVSSTSLKPLEVTAVMEDPSTPTSASRILVKVVHKLLQCADLDRLVQAMDRHKLWRQLLGAATWQDGLRSLARVMVMECRVDSMRIFSHVQKLLWYHQLQWREVPAMVFYMEVQRIVMAIHRSRKLITEERAQKTIQNTFPWLAASDPRATTLSLLRCSHTCDKDTWELWEMALSSAGVVPWMVQELLRLLEVAPLGQETEIGTLPLAAAMALHKILQHSQYGPQVCLFVLELFVALIFQMVSSTSLKPLEVTAVMEDPSTPTSASRILVKVVHKLLQCADLDRLVQAMDRHKLWRQLLGAATWQDGLRSLARVMVMECRVDSMRIFSHVQKLLWYHQLQWREVPAMVFYMEVGIGT
;
A
#
# COMPACT_ATOMS: atom_id res chain seq x y z
N ARG A 1 40.00 21.39 -20.17
CA ARG A 1 39.05 20.87 -19.14
C ARG A 1 39.14 21.72 -17.86
N PHE A 2 38.97 23.04 -17.98
CA PHE A 2 39.14 24.00 -16.88
C PHE A 2 38.14 23.77 -15.73
N ALA A 3 36.88 23.51 -16.05
CA ALA A 3 35.83 23.32 -15.05
C ALA A 3 35.98 22.04 -14.19
N LYS A 4 36.83 21.06 -14.54
CA LYS A 4 36.94 19.81 -13.76
C LYS A 4 37.70 19.95 -12.44
N HIS A 5 38.39 21.08 -12.24
CA HIS A 5 39.27 21.30 -11.10
C HIS A 5 38.60 22.06 -9.94
N PHE A 6 37.35 22.51 -10.11
CA PHE A 6 36.61 23.25 -9.08
C PHE A 6 35.73 22.35 -8.22
N TYR A 7 35.61 22.72 -6.95
CA TYR A 7 34.63 22.13 -6.03
C TYR A 7 33.20 22.48 -6.47
N SER A 8 32.21 21.69 -6.01
CA SER A 8 30.79 21.90 -6.34
C SER A 8 30.32 23.32 -5.97
N SER A 9 30.70 23.80 -4.79
CA SER A 9 30.35 25.13 -4.29
C SER A 9 30.93 26.26 -5.15
N GLU A 10 32.19 26.13 -5.57
CA GLU A 10 32.85 27.12 -6.42
C GLU A 10 32.20 27.19 -7.79
N LYS A 11 31.84 26.03 -8.37
CA LYS A 11 31.07 25.99 -9.62
C LYS A 11 29.73 26.69 -9.48
N THR A 12 29.02 26.47 -8.38
CA THR A 12 27.75 27.18 -8.09
C THR A 12 27.99 28.69 -8.08
N ASP A 13 29.00 29.18 -7.36
CA ASP A 13 29.28 30.62 -7.27
C ASP A 13 29.69 31.22 -8.63
N PHE A 14 30.46 30.49 -9.46
CA PHE A 14 30.76 30.90 -10.82
C PHE A 14 29.51 30.92 -11.72
N ILE A 15 28.60 29.94 -11.60
CA ILE A 15 27.33 29.93 -12.35
C ILE A 15 26.46 31.12 -11.94
N LEU A 16 26.38 31.42 -10.64
CA LEU A 16 25.64 32.58 -10.14
C LEU A 16 26.23 33.90 -10.66
N THR A 17 27.56 33.99 -10.71
CA THR A 17 28.27 35.15 -11.28
C THR A 17 28.02 35.28 -12.78
N ALA A 18 28.03 34.17 -13.52
CA ALA A 18 27.69 34.15 -14.94
C ALA A 18 26.23 34.58 -15.18
N LEU A 19 25.28 34.10 -14.37
CA LEU A 19 23.88 34.53 -14.42
C LEU A 19 23.71 36.03 -14.18
N GLN A 20 24.51 36.61 -13.29
CA GLN A 20 24.53 38.04 -13.06
C GLN A 20 25.13 38.80 -14.25
N GLY A 21 26.27 38.34 -14.78
CA GLY A 21 26.89 38.96 -15.96
C GLY A 21 26.03 38.88 -17.24
N MET A 22 25.16 37.87 -17.35
CA MET A 22 24.19 37.79 -18.44
C MET A 22 23.09 38.87 -18.36
N SER A 23 22.85 39.44 -17.18
CA SER A 23 21.89 40.54 -16.99
C SER A 23 22.49 41.94 -17.18
N ASP A 24 23.77 42.04 -17.55
CA ASP A 24 24.43 43.32 -17.82
C ASP A 24 24.02 43.92 -19.18
N CYS A 25 24.18 45.23 -19.33
CA CYS A 25 23.79 45.96 -20.55
C CYS A 25 24.77 45.81 -21.73
N SER A 26 25.92 45.15 -21.55
CA SER A 26 26.94 44.99 -22.60
C SER A 26 26.81 43.64 -23.30
N ASN A 27 26.52 43.66 -24.61
CA ASN A 27 26.40 42.43 -25.41
C ASN A 27 27.65 41.53 -25.31
N TYR A 28 28.84 42.12 -25.20
CA TYR A 28 30.09 41.35 -25.07
C TYR A 28 30.18 40.63 -23.72
N SER A 29 29.84 41.29 -22.60
CA SER A 29 29.86 40.66 -21.29
C SER A 29 28.79 39.58 -21.17
N THR A 30 27.60 39.82 -21.74
CA THR A 30 26.51 38.86 -21.77
C THR A 30 26.87 37.59 -22.54
N GLN A 31 27.49 37.71 -23.73
CA GLN A 31 27.92 36.56 -24.52
C GLN A 31 29.05 35.76 -23.86
N LEU A 32 30.00 36.45 -23.23
CA LEU A 32 31.07 35.81 -22.48
C LEU A 32 30.51 35.04 -21.27
N ALA A 33 29.58 35.64 -20.54
CA ALA A 33 28.91 35.02 -19.40
C ALA A 33 28.07 33.79 -19.81
N ALA A 34 27.35 33.87 -20.93
CA ALA A 34 26.62 32.72 -21.49
C ALA A 34 27.57 31.57 -21.88
N THR A 35 28.71 31.89 -22.51
CA THR A 35 29.73 30.89 -22.86
C THR A 35 30.36 30.27 -21.60
N LEU A 36 30.61 31.07 -20.57
CA LEU A 36 31.12 30.58 -19.30
C LEU A 36 30.12 29.62 -18.64
N MET A 37 28.83 29.95 -18.66
CA MET A 37 27.78 29.09 -18.13
C MET A 37 27.72 27.74 -18.86
N ASP A 38 27.77 27.73 -20.19
CA ASP A 38 27.81 26.48 -20.99
C ASP A 38 29.00 25.59 -20.57
N VAL A 39 30.17 26.17 -20.30
CA VAL A 39 31.38 25.42 -19.88
C VAL A 39 31.26 24.90 -18.45
N LEU A 40 30.67 25.67 -17.53
CA LEU A 40 30.57 25.32 -16.12
C LEU A 40 29.60 24.18 -15.84
N ILE A 41 28.54 24.07 -16.66
CA ILE A 41 27.53 23.01 -16.53
C ILE A 41 28.10 21.64 -16.92
N VAL A 42 29.10 21.60 -17.80
CA VAL A 42 29.74 20.35 -18.21
C VAL A 42 30.39 19.66 -17.01
N ASP A 43 30.00 18.40 -16.77
CA ASP A 43 30.45 17.57 -15.65
C ASP A 43 30.14 18.16 -14.25
N PHE A 44 29.22 19.11 -14.13
CA PHE A 44 28.72 19.57 -12.84
C PHE A 44 27.65 18.59 -12.32
N LYS A 45 27.66 18.34 -11.00
CA LYS A 45 26.66 17.53 -10.30
C LYS A 45 26.17 18.36 -9.12
N PRO A 46 25.12 19.19 -9.31
CA PRO A 46 24.70 20.13 -8.29
C PRO A 46 24.10 19.39 -7.09
N ALA A 47 24.40 19.85 -5.88
CA ALA A 47 23.65 19.44 -4.70
C ALA A 47 22.25 20.10 -4.70
N PRO A 48 21.28 19.59 -3.90
CA PRO A 48 19.94 20.18 -3.82
C PRO A 48 19.94 21.68 -3.50
N THR A 49 20.86 22.13 -2.66
CA THR A 49 21.05 23.54 -2.30
C THR A 49 21.59 24.37 -3.46
N ASP A 50 22.44 23.80 -4.32
CA ASP A 50 22.97 24.45 -5.51
C ASP A 50 21.84 24.67 -6.53
N VAL A 51 21.03 23.63 -6.78
CA VAL A 51 19.86 23.71 -7.67
C VAL A 51 18.92 24.81 -7.21
N GLN A 52 18.61 24.87 -5.91
CA GLN A 52 17.76 25.92 -5.37
C GLN A 52 18.33 27.32 -5.60
N ARG A 53 19.62 27.53 -5.31
CA ARG A 53 20.28 28.84 -5.51
C ARG A 53 20.24 29.26 -6.99
N ILE A 54 20.53 28.33 -7.90
CA ILE A 54 20.56 28.59 -9.34
C ILE A 54 19.16 28.89 -9.89
N VAL A 55 18.14 28.08 -9.55
CA VAL A 55 16.75 28.30 -9.99
C VAL A 55 16.23 29.65 -9.50
N MET A 56 16.48 30.00 -8.22
CA MET A 56 16.09 31.29 -7.67
C MET A 56 16.81 32.47 -8.34
N ALA A 57 18.08 32.30 -8.71
CA ALA A 57 18.83 33.31 -9.44
C ALA A 57 18.26 33.51 -10.86
N ILE A 58 18.00 32.42 -11.59
CA ILE A 58 17.36 32.47 -12.92
C ILE A 58 16.00 33.17 -12.83
N HIS A 59 15.15 32.80 -11.86
CA HIS A 59 13.86 33.44 -11.68
C HIS A 59 13.96 34.97 -11.48
N ARG A 60 14.97 35.43 -10.71
CA ARG A 60 15.20 36.86 -10.46
C ARG A 60 15.80 37.60 -11.65
N SER A 61 16.74 37.00 -12.37
CA SER A 61 17.50 37.69 -13.43
C SER A 61 16.88 37.58 -14.82
N ARG A 62 16.07 36.54 -15.10
CA ARG A 62 15.57 36.22 -16.44
C ARG A 62 14.92 37.39 -17.18
N LYS A 63 14.12 38.21 -16.49
CA LYS A 63 13.45 39.37 -17.13
C LYS A 63 14.40 40.48 -17.57
N LEU A 64 15.61 40.51 -17.00
CA LEU A 64 16.67 41.46 -17.34
C LEU A 64 17.55 40.96 -18.50
N ILE A 65 17.50 39.66 -18.81
CA ILE A 65 18.32 39.04 -19.85
C ILE A 65 17.58 39.15 -21.18
N THR A 66 17.95 40.14 -21.99
CA THR A 66 17.34 40.42 -23.29
C THR A 66 18.09 39.82 -24.48
N GLU A 67 19.35 39.46 -24.29
CA GLU A 67 20.22 38.92 -25.33
C GLU A 67 19.85 37.45 -25.65
N GLU A 68 19.72 37.15 -26.94
CA GLU A 68 19.16 35.90 -27.44
C GLU A 68 19.98 34.67 -27.05
N ARG A 69 21.32 34.76 -27.10
CA ARG A 69 22.19 33.64 -26.74
C ARG A 69 22.09 33.32 -25.26
N ALA A 70 22.10 34.32 -24.39
CA ALA A 70 21.94 34.14 -22.95
C ALA A 70 20.58 33.54 -22.60
N GLN A 71 19.50 33.98 -23.26
CA GLN A 71 18.18 33.36 -23.12
C GLN A 71 18.19 31.88 -23.54
N LYS A 72 18.82 31.56 -24.66
CA LYS A 72 18.97 30.18 -25.15
C LYS A 72 19.81 29.32 -24.21
N THR A 73 20.88 29.86 -23.64
CA THR A 73 21.70 29.17 -22.63
C THR A 73 20.87 28.82 -21.40
N ILE A 74 20.02 29.74 -20.91
CA ILE A 74 19.09 29.45 -19.80
C ILE A 74 18.09 28.35 -20.17
N GLN A 75 17.45 28.46 -21.34
CA GLN A 75 16.50 27.46 -21.84
C GLN A 75 17.12 26.07 -21.94
N ASN A 76 18.38 25.96 -22.37
CA ASN A 76 19.09 24.69 -22.46
C ASN A 76 19.55 24.16 -21.09
N THR A 77 19.84 25.04 -20.13
CA THR A 77 20.32 24.67 -18.80
C THR A 77 19.20 24.15 -17.90
N PHE A 78 17.99 24.72 -18.00
CA PHE A 78 16.91 24.42 -17.08
C PHE A 78 16.44 22.95 -17.08
N PRO A 79 16.27 22.28 -18.25
CA PRO A 79 15.97 20.85 -18.28
C PRO A 79 17.05 20.01 -17.60
N TRP A 80 18.32 20.41 -17.69
CA TRP A 80 19.43 19.71 -17.04
C TRP A 80 19.39 19.87 -15.51
N LEU A 81 19.04 21.05 -15.00
CA LEU A 81 18.81 21.25 -13.55
C LEU A 81 17.68 20.34 -13.07
N ALA A 82 16.57 20.32 -13.81
CA ALA A 82 15.40 19.51 -13.49
C ALA A 82 15.71 18.00 -13.54
N ALA A 83 16.54 17.56 -14.49
CA ALA A 83 16.99 16.16 -14.56
C ALA A 83 18.01 15.79 -13.46
N SER A 84 18.80 16.76 -12.99
CA SER A 84 19.82 16.52 -11.96
C SER A 84 19.21 16.33 -10.57
N ASP A 85 18.21 17.15 -10.22
CA ASP A 85 17.43 16.98 -8.98
C ASP A 85 15.98 17.47 -9.20
N PRO A 86 15.08 16.58 -9.69
CA PRO A 86 13.68 16.93 -9.94
C PRO A 86 12.97 17.48 -8.69
N ARG A 87 13.37 17.00 -7.50
CA ARG A 87 12.77 17.39 -6.24
C ARG A 87 13.18 18.80 -5.85
N ALA A 88 14.48 19.10 -5.85
CA ALA A 88 14.96 20.45 -5.55
C ALA A 88 14.44 21.47 -6.55
N THR A 89 14.37 21.12 -7.85
CA THR A 89 13.77 21.99 -8.87
C THR A 89 12.29 22.24 -8.62
N THR A 90 11.49 21.19 -8.37
CA THR A 90 10.05 21.32 -8.07
C THR A 90 9.83 22.24 -6.87
N LEU A 91 10.53 22.01 -5.75
CA LEU A 91 10.40 22.82 -4.54
C LEU A 91 10.81 24.28 -4.79
N SER A 92 11.85 24.51 -5.58
CA SER A 92 12.33 25.86 -5.90
C SER A 92 11.33 26.61 -6.78
N LEU A 93 10.73 25.94 -7.76
CA LEU A 93 9.69 26.51 -8.62
C LEU A 93 8.42 26.86 -7.84
N LEU A 94 7.99 26.00 -6.91
CA LEU A 94 6.85 26.28 -6.03
C LEU A 94 7.12 27.46 -5.09
N ARG A 95 8.37 27.66 -4.69
CA ARG A 95 8.81 28.85 -3.91
C ARG A 95 8.89 30.13 -4.74
N CYS A 96 9.01 30.03 -6.07
CA CYS A 96 9.01 31.20 -6.95
C CYS A 96 7.62 31.85 -7.01
N SER A 97 6.55 31.04 -7.05
CA SER A 97 5.17 31.53 -7.01
C SER A 97 4.20 30.48 -6.48
N HIS A 98 3.39 30.89 -5.50
CA HIS A 98 2.35 30.05 -4.90
C HIS A 98 1.10 29.92 -5.79
N THR A 99 0.89 30.84 -6.75
CA THR A 99 -0.23 30.81 -7.70
C THR A 99 0.16 30.22 -9.06
N CYS A 100 1.44 29.90 -9.28
CA CYS A 100 1.96 29.48 -10.58
C CYS A 100 1.52 30.48 -11.69
N ASP A 101 1.90 31.75 -11.48
CA ASP A 101 1.70 32.82 -12.46
C ASP A 101 2.40 32.54 -13.80
N LYS A 102 2.15 33.40 -14.79
CA LYS A 102 2.69 33.24 -16.14
C LYS A 102 4.23 33.16 -16.14
N ASP A 103 4.88 34.02 -15.36
CA ASP A 103 6.35 34.09 -15.31
C ASP A 103 6.96 32.79 -14.74
N THR A 104 6.34 32.26 -13.69
CA THR A 104 6.76 31.00 -13.06
C THR A 104 6.45 29.80 -13.94
N TRP A 105 5.30 29.82 -14.65
CA TRP A 105 4.94 28.75 -15.57
C TRP A 105 5.93 28.60 -16.72
N GLU A 106 6.48 29.69 -17.24
CA GLU A 106 7.51 29.63 -18.28
C GLU A 106 8.78 28.89 -17.78
N LEU A 107 9.13 29.00 -16.49
CA LEU A 107 10.20 28.20 -15.89
C LEU A 107 9.81 26.72 -15.73
N TRP A 108 8.55 26.44 -15.38
CA TRP A 108 8.02 25.07 -15.39
C TRP A 108 8.10 24.45 -16.78
N GLU A 109 7.72 25.18 -17.83
CA GLU A 109 7.77 24.71 -19.21
C GLU A 109 9.22 24.38 -19.64
N MET A 110 10.19 25.22 -19.27
CA MET A 110 11.61 24.91 -19.49
C MET A 110 12.05 23.66 -18.72
N ALA A 111 11.63 23.46 -17.46
CA ALA A 111 11.97 22.25 -16.70
C ALA A 111 11.36 20.98 -17.31
N LEU A 112 10.09 21.07 -17.73
CA LEU A 112 9.29 19.98 -18.26
C LEU A 112 9.56 19.69 -19.74
N SER A 113 10.41 20.50 -20.40
CA SER A 113 10.81 20.31 -21.80
C SER A 113 11.48 18.95 -22.04
N SER A 114 12.05 18.33 -21.00
CA SER A 114 12.50 16.94 -21.03
C SER A 114 11.41 15.99 -20.52
N ALA A 115 10.83 15.20 -21.42
CA ALA A 115 9.74 14.26 -21.10
C ALA A 115 10.10 13.27 -19.98
N GLY A 116 11.38 12.92 -19.82
CA GLY A 116 11.85 12.00 -18.79
C GLY A 116 11.78 12.56 -17.37
N VAL A 117 11.69 13.88 -17.21
CA VAL A 117 11.67 14.55 -15.90
C VAL A 117 10.25 14.71 -15.34
N VAL A 118 9.25 14.78 -16.23
CA VAL A 118 7.84 15.03 -15.87
C VAL A 118 7.31 14.04 -14.81
N PRO A 119 7.49 12.71 -14.92
CA PRO A 119 7.00 11.77 -13.90
C PRO A 119 7.57 12.05 -12.51
N TRP A 120 8.86 12.39 -12.42
CA TRP A 120 9.54 12.63 -11.15
C TRP A 120 9.09 13.93 -10.48
N MET A 121 8.84 14.98 -11.27
CA MET A 121 8.29 16.23 -10.75
C MET A 121 6.83 16.06 -10.29
N VAL A 122 6.01 15.33 -11.07
CA VAL A 122 4.63 14.99 -10.67
C VAL A 122 4.62 14.17 -9.39
N GLN A 123 5.55 13.24 -9.22
CA GLN A 123 5.71 12.48 -7.99
C GLN A 123 6.05 13.36 -6.78
N GLU A 124 6.88 14.39 -6.94
CA GLU A 124 7.14 15.34 -5.84
C GLU A 124 5.92 16.23 -5.55
N LEU A 125 5.12 16.59 -6.57
CA LEU A 125 3.83 17.28 -6.35
C LEU A 125 2.87 16.39 -5.54
N LEU A 126 2.76 15.11 -5.89
CA LEU A 126 2.01 14.12 -5.11
C LEU A 126 2.52 14.08 -3.67
N ARG A 127 3.83 13.96 -3.47
CA ARG A 127 4.44 13.95 -2.13
C ARG A 127 4.09 15.21 -1.33
N LEU A 128 4.06 16.39 -1.93
CA LEU A 128 3.70 17.64 -1.25
C LEU A 128 2.23 17.72 -0.90
N LEU A 129 1.36 17.28 -1.83
CA LEU A 129 -0.04 17.02 -1.53
C LEU A 129 -0.17 15.96 -0.43
N GLU A 130 0.88 15.16 -0.17
CA GLU A 130 0.92 14.12 0.84
C GLU A 130 1.42 14.52 2.24
N VAL A 131 2.07 15.67 2.40
CA VAL A 131 2.79 15.97 3.64
C VAL A 131 1.98 16.83 4.62
N ALA A 132 1.19 17.78 4.13
CA ALA A 132 0.44 18.71 4.98
C ALA A 132 -0.93 19.04 4.38
N PRO A 133 -1.96 19.34 5.19
CA PRO A 133 -3.25 19.75 4.67
C PRO A 133 -3.17 21.18 4.11
N LEU A 134 -4.01 21.50 3.13
CA LEU A 134 -4.14 22.87 2.64
C LEU A 134 -4.56 23.82 3.77
N GLY A 135 -3.86 24.95 3.89
CA GLY A 135 -4.27 26.05 4.78
C GLY A 135 -3.65 26.03 6.19
N GLN A 136 -2.65 25.17 6.46
CA GLN A 136 -1.80 25.40 7.62
C GLN A 136 -0.95 26.68 7.40
N GLU A 137 -0.99 27.61 8.35
CA GLU A 137 -0.19 28.84 8.36
C GLU A 137 1.29 28.55 8.68
N THR A 138 1.94 27.75 7.83
CA THR A 138 3.38 27.49 7.86
C THR A 138 3.92 27.55 6.43
N GLU A 139 5.23 27.78 6.26
CA GLU A 139 5.87 27.68 4.93
C GLU A 139 5.61 26.32 4.25
N ILE A 140 5.37 25.27 5.04
CA ILE A 140 5.02 23.93 4.55
C ILE A 140 3.55 23.88 4.12
N GLY A 141 2.64 24.55 4.82
CA GLY A 141 1.20 24.53 4.51
C GLY A 141 0.77 25.34 3.29
N THR A 142 1.63 26.25 2.79
CA THR A 142 1.42 26.94 1.50
C THR A 142 1.83 26.08 0.30
N LEU A 143 2.74 25.11 0.48
CA LEU A 143 3.25 24.26 -0.59
C LEU A 143 2.19 23.30 -1.20
N PRO A 144 1.28 22.65 -0.44
CA PRO A 144 0.21 21.82 -1.01
C PRO A 144 -0.71 22.58 -1.97
N LEU A 145 -1.04 23.84 -1.66
CA LEU A 145 -1.84 24.68 -2.54
C LEU A 145 -1.06 25.04 -3.81
N ALA A 146 0.22 25.44 -3.66
CA ALA A 146 1.10 25.70 -4.80
C ALA A 146 1.27 24.44 -5.68
N ALA A 147 1.37 23.26 -5.06
CA ALA A 147 1.45 21.98 -5.77
C ALA A 147 0.17 21.67 -6.54
N ALA A 148 -1.01 21.91 -5.96
CA ALA A 148 -2.29 21.77 -6.65
C ALA A 148 -2.40 22.76 -7.83
N MET A 149 -1.92 24.00 -7.68
CA MET A 149 -1.89 25.00 -8.75
C MET A 149 -0.94 24.61 -9.89
N ALA A 150 0.27 24.14 -9.57
CA ALA A 150 1.23 23.64 -10.55
C ALA A 150 0.65 22.42 -11.30
N LEU A 151 0.05 21.47 -10.57
CA LEU A 151 -0.63 20.32 -11.17
C LEU A 151 -1.78 20.74 -12.09
N HIS A 152 -2.57 21.75 -11.68
CA HIS A 152 -3.61 22.31 -12.54
C HIS A 152 -3.07 22.80 -13.88
N LYS A 153 -1.94 23.53 -13.86
CA LYS A 153 -1.29 24.04 -15.05
C LYS A 153 -0.70 22.93 -15.93
N ILE A 154 -0.07 21.91 -15.32
CA ILE A 154 0.43 20.73 -16.04
C ILE A 154 -0.71 20.03 -16.77
N LEU A 155 -1.84 19.79 -16.08
CA LEU A 155 -3.03 19.14 -16.66
C LEU A 155 -3.72 19.95 -17.77
N GLN A 156 -3.46 21.25 -17.88
CA GLN A 156 -3.96 22.06 -19.00
C GLN A 156 -3.20 21.79 -20.31
N HIS A 157 -2.01 21.19 -20.25
CA HIS A 157 -1.17 20.93 -21.41
C HIS A 157 -1.15 19.44 -21.74
N SER A 158 -1.82 19.06 -22.83
CA SER A 158 -2.04 17.66 -23.22
C SER A 158 -0.75 16.85 -23.42
N GLN A 159 0.36 17.51 -23.76
CA GLN A 159 1.67 16.87 -23.95
C GLN A 159 2.22 16.17 -22.69
N TYR A 160 1.76 16.56 -21.49
CA TYR A 160 2.16 15.94 -20.22
C TYR A 160 1.18 14.86 -19.74
N GLY A 161 0.07 14.66 -20.46
CA GLY A 161 -1.00 13.76 -20.06
C GLY A 161 -0.53 12.33 -19.78
N PRO A 162 0.23 11.68 -20.69
CA PRO A 162 0.70 10.31 -20.47
C PRO A 162 1.55 10.14 -19.21
N GLN A 163 2.37 11.13 -18.86
CA GLN A 163 3.24 11.09 -17.69
C GLN A 163 2.46 11.32 -16.39
N VAL A 164 1.45 12.21 -16.41
CA VAL A 164 0.55 12.42 -15.28
C VAL A 164 -0.34 11.19 -15.04
N CYS A 165 -0.76 10.50 -16.11
CA CYS A 165 -1.56 9.28 -16.04
C CYS A 165 -0.91 8.16 -15.23
N LEU A 166 0.42 8.17 -15.09
CA LEU A 166 1.14 7.22 -14.24
C LEU A 166 0.77 7.34 -12.76
N PHE A 167 0.27 8.50 -12.31
CA PHE A 167 -0.03 8.80 -10.90
C PHE A 167 -1.49 9.23 -10.66
N VAL A 168 -2.38 9.08 -11.65
CA VAL A 168 -3.74 9.64 -11.59
C VAL A 168 -4.51 9.22 -10.35
N LEU A 169 -4.39 7.96 -9.94
CA LEU A 169 -5.18 7.42 -8.83
C LEU A 169 -4.65 7.89 -7.48
N GLU A 170 -3.33 7.91 -7.32
CA GLU A 170 -2.66 8.43 -6.13
C GLU A 170 -2.91 9.93 -5.97
N LEU A 171 -2.79 10.69 -7.08
CA LEU A 171 -3.14 12.12 -7.12
C LEU A 171 -4.61 12.34 -6.81
N PHE A 172 -5.51 11.52 -7.34
CA PHE A 172 -6.94 11.61 -7.07
C PHE A 172 -7.23 11.45 -5.57
N VAL A 173 -6.71 10.38 -4.93
CA VAL A 173 -6.88 10.15 -3.49
C VAL A 173 -6.30 11.28 -2.67
N ALA A 174 -5.07 11.72 -2.98
CA ALA A 174 -4.41 12.82 -2.28
C ALA A 174 -5.25 14.11 -2.36
N LEU A 175 -5.77 14.46 -3.54
CA LEU A 175 -6.60 15.66 -3.74
C LEU A 175 -7.96 15.55 -3.04
N ILE A 176 -8.59 14.37 -3.02
CA ILE A 176 -9.84 14.14 -2.27
C ILE A 176 -9.59 14.30 -0.77
N PHE A 177 -8.49 13.74 -0.24
CA PHE A 177 -8.13 13.91 1.17
C PHE A 177 -7.83 15.36 1.50
N GLN A 178 -7.12 16.07 0.63
CA GLN A 178 -6.92 17.50 0.75
C GLN A 178 -8.24 18.27 0.79
N MET A 179 -9.21 17.87 -0.03
CA MET A 179 -10.51 18.52 -0.10
C MET A 179 -11.31 18.35 1.19
N VAL A 180 -11.43 17.13 1.70
CA VAL A 180 -12.19 16.83 2.93
C VAL A 180 -11.49 17.31 4.21
N SER A 181 -10.17 17.47 4.16
CA SER A 181 -9.36 17.96 5.29
C SER A 181 -9.13 19.48 5.26
N SER A 182 -9.47 20.16 4.16
CA SER A 182 -9.47 21.63 4.09
C SER A 182 -10.61 22.23 4.91
N THR A 183 -10.47 23.49 5.35
CA THR A 183 -11.48 24.20 6.15
C THR A 183 -12.88 24.00 5.56
N SER A 184 -13.77 23.38 6.35
CA SER A 184 -15.08 22.96 5.85
C SER A 184 -15.91 24.16 5.43
N LEU A 185 -16.44 24.11 4.21
CA LEU A 185 -17.26 25.19 3.67
C LEU A 185 -18.68 25.15 4.25
N LYS A 186 -19.26 26.33 4.47
CA LYS A 186 -20.70 26.43 4.78
C LYS A 186 -21.53 26.04 3.55
N PRO A 187 -22.79 25.57 3.71
CA PRO A 187 -23.60 25.12 2.58
C PRO A 187 -23.74 26.13 1.42
N LEU A 188 -23.78 27.43 1.73
CA LEU A 188 -23.86 28.52 0.75
C LEU A 188 -22.55 28.73 -0.04
N GLU A 189 -21.42 28.44 0.58
CA GLU A 189 -20.11 28.50 -0.07
C GLU A 189 -19.90 27.28 -1.00
N VAL A 190 -20.46 26.13 -0.64
CA VAL A 190 -20.45 24.92 -1.48
C VAL A 190 -21.26 25.14 -2.77
N THR A 191 -22.42 25.79 -2.71
CA THR A 191 -23.19 26.15 -3.92
C THR A 191 -22.44 27.16 -4.77
N ALA A 192 -21.83 28.17 -4.16
CA ALA A 192 -21.01 29.15 -4.86
C ALA A 192 -19.81 28.54 -5.58
N VAL A 193 -19.16 27.50 -5.01
CA VAL A 193 -18.06 26.75 -5.65
C VAL A 193 -18.53 25.95 -6.87
N MET A 194 -19.79 25.49 -6.87
CA MET A 194 -20.35 24.64 -7.94
C MET A 194 -21.00 25.41 -9.09
N GLU A 195 -21.54 26.62 -8.86
CA GLU A 195 -22.41 27.30 -9.83
C GLU A 195 -21.70 28.20 -10.87
N ASP A 196 -20.57 28.84 -10.55
CA ASP A 196 -19.86 29.73 -11.51
C ASP A 196 -18.33 29.56 -11.52
N PRO A 197 -17.77 28.75 -12.45
CA PRO A 197 -16.34 28.45 -12.52
C PRO A 197 -15.40 29.64 -12.81
N SER A 198 -15.91 30.83 -13.11
CA SER A 198 -15.16 31.92 -13.77
C SER A 198 -14.65 33.05 -12.86
N THR A 199 -14.91 33.03 -11.55
CA THR A 199 -14.48 34.06 -10.57
C THR A 199 -13.40 33.53 -9.58
N PRO A 200 -12.49 34.39 -9.04
CA PRO A 200 -11.35 33.99 -8.18
C PRO A 200 -11.81 33.68 -6.72
N THR A 201 -11.16 32.90 -5.83
CA THR A 201 -10.05 31.93 -5.80
C THR A 201 -10.15 31.23 -4.42
N SER A 202 -10.97 30.19 -4.26
CA SER A 202 -10.94 29.36 -3.03
C SER A 202 -10.14 28.07 -3.28
N ALA A 203 -9.37 27.63 -2.28
CA ALA A 203 -8.56 26.41 -2.34
C ALA A 203 -9.39 25.18 -2.79
N SER A 204 -10.60 25.05 -2.28
CA SER A 204 -11.52 23.96 -2.63
C SER A 204 -11.94 24.00 -4.10
N ARG A 205 -12.13 25.18 -4.69
CA ARG A 205 -12.46 25.31 -6.12
C ARG A 205 -11.31 24.87 -7.02
N ILE A 206 -10.07 25.17 -6.63
CA ILE A 206 -8.86 24.70 -7.34
C ILE A 206 -8.80 23.18 -7.27
N LEU A 207 -9.00 22.58 -6.09
CA LEU A 207 -8.97 21.13 -5.93
C LEU A 207 -10.02 20.44 -6.82
N VAL A 208 -11.26 20.93 -6.85
CA VAL A 208 -12.31 20.37 -7.75
C VAL A 208 -11.89 20.47 -9.21
N LYS A 209 -11.36 21.62 -9.66
CA LYS A 209 -10.88 21.80 -11.04
C LYS A 209 -9.75 20.84 -11.39
N VAL A 210 -8.79 20.64 -10.47
CA VAL A 210 -7.66 19.73 -10.65
C VAL A 210 -8.16 18.30 -10.73
N VAL A 211 -9.01 17.86 -9.81
CA VAL A 211 -9.57 16.50 -9.81
C VAL A 211 -10.34 16.23 -11.10
N HIS A 212 -11.18 17.15 -11.54
CA HIS A 212 -11.93 17.00 -12.78
C HIS A 212 -10.99 16.86 -13.99
N LYS A 213 -9.97 17.72 -14.10
CA LYS A 213 -8.99 17.65 -15.19
C LYS A 213 -8.13 16.40 -15.14
N LEU A 214 -7.80 15.92 -13.95
CA LEU A 214 -7.03 14.70 -13.73
C LEU A 214 -7.81 13.47 -14.22
N LEU A 215 -9.10 13.38 -13.88
CA LEU A 215 -9.96 12.28 -14.33
C LEU A 215 -10.20 12.33 -15.84
N GLN A 216 -10.38 13.52 -16.41
CA GLN A 216 -10.46 13.70 -17.88
C GLN A 216 -9.18 13.26 -18.59
N CYS A 217 -8.00 13.53 -18.01
CA CYS A 217 -6.72 13.15 -18.59
C CYS A 217 -6.56 11.61 -18.71
N ALA A 218 -7.23 10.86 -17.83
CA ALA A 218 -7.16 9.40 -17.76
C ALA A 218 -8.38 8.69 -18.38
N ASP A 219 -9.21 9.39 -19.15
CA ASP A 219 -10.46 8.87 -19.71
C ASP A 219 -11.43 8.28 -18.65
N LEU A 220 -11.39 8.80 -17.42
CA LEU A 220 -12.25 8.39 -16.30
C LEU A 220 -13.55 9.22 -16.21
N ASP A 221 -14.09 9.68 -17.34
CA ASP A 221 -15.31 10.51 -17.38
C ASP A 221 -16.52 9.80 -16.76
N ARG A 222 -16.57 8.47 -16.80
CA ARG A 222 -17.62 7.68 -16.14
C ARG A 222 -17.62 7.89 -14.63
N LEU A 223 -16.43 7.99 -14.03
CA LEU A 223 -16.30 8.27 -12.60
C LEU A 223 -16.80 9.69 -12.29
N VAL A 224 -16.43 10.68 -13.10
CA VAL A 224 -16.91 12.07 -12.95
C VAL A 224 -18.45 12.12 -13.01
N GLN A 225 -19.04 11.50 -14.03
CA GLN A 225 -20.50 11.45 -14.18
C GLN A 225 -21.18 10.73 -13.02
N ALA A 226 -20.59 9.66 -12.50
CA ALA A 226 -21.11 8.97 -11.32
C ALA A 226 -21.03 9.87 -10.08
N MET A 227 -19.92 10.58 -9.87
CA MET A 227 -19.77 11.55 -8.78
C MET A 227 -20.83 12.66 -8.86
N ASP A 228 -21.13 13.17 -10.05
CA ASP A 228 -22.17 14.18 -10.27
C ASP A 228 -23.57 13.64 -9.98
N ARG A 229 -23.91 12.45 -10.53
CA ARG A 229 -25.20 11.79 -10.31
C ARG A 229 -25.48 11.55 -8.83
N HIS A 230 -24.45 11.15 -8.08
CA HIS A 230 -24.54 10.91 -6.64
C HIS A 230 -24.34 12.18 -5.79
N LYS A 231 -24.20 13.36 -6.40
CA LYS A 231 -23.99 14.65 -5.72
C LYS A 231 -22.79 14.62 -4.76
N LEU A 232 -21.76 13.83 -5.09
CA LEU A 232 -20.62 13.57 -4.20
C LEU A 232 -19.80 14.82 -3.90
N TRP A 233 -19.65 15.73 -4.87
CA TRP A 233 -18.92 16.99 -4.66
C TRP A 233 -19.50 17.80 -3.50
N ARG A 234 -20.83 17.91 -3.42
CA ARG A 234 -21.50 18.61 -2.33
C ARG A 234 -21.27 17.90 -0.99
N GLN A 235 -21.28 16.57 -0.98
CA GLN A 235 -21.06 15.80 0.23
C GLN A 235 -19.63 15.92 0.73
N LEU A 236 -18.64 15.77 -0.16
CA LEU A 236 -17.20 15.84 0.13
C LEU A 236 -16.78 17.22 0.66
N LEU A 237 -17.37 18.30 0.13
CA LEU A 237 -17.07 19.66 0.57
C LEU A 237 -17.79 20.07 1.87
N GLY A 238 -18.81 19.33 2.28
CA GLY A 238 -19.65 19.67 3.42
C GLY A 238 -19.10 19.17 4.76
N ALA A 239 -19.02 20.06 5.75
CA ALA A 239 -18.50 19.81 7.10
C ALA A 239 -19.09 18.57 7.81
N ALA A 240 -20.40 18.37 7.65
CA ALA A 240 -21.14 17.29 8.30
C ALA A 240 -21.32 16.06 7.39
N THR A 241 -21.00 16.17 6.11
CA THR A 241 -21.36 15.16 5.08
C THR A 241 -20.16 14.50 4.42
N TRP A 242 -18.94 14.98 4.65
CA TRP A 242 -17.75 14.48 3.97
C TRP A 242 -17.49 12.99 4.21
N GLN A 243 -17.82 12.47 5.39
CA GLN A 243 -17.67 11.04 5.69
C GLN A 243 -18.61 10.18 4.82
N ASP A 244 -19.88 10.60 4.68
CA ASP A 244 -20.84 9.92 3.80
C ASP A 244 -20.45 10.10 2.33
N GLY A 245 -19.90 11.26 1.97
CA GLY A 245 -19.31 11.51 0.65
C GLY A 245 -18.16 10.55 0.34
N LEU A 246 -17.23 10.34 1.27
CA LEU A 246 -16.12 9.39 1.10
C LEU A 246 -16.60 7.94 1.03
N ARG A 247 -17.57 7.53 1.86
CA ARG A 247 -18.15 6.18 1.79
C ARG A 247 -18.82 5.95 0.43
N SER A 248 -19.59 6.92 -0.03
CA SER A 248 -20.25 6.86 -1.33
C SER A 248 -19.24 6.86 -2.48
N LEU A 249 -18.17 7.66 -2.38
CA LEU A 249 -17.08 7.66 -3.34
C LEU A 249 -16.38 6.29 -3.41
N ALA A 250 -16.05 5.68 -2.27
CA ALA A 250 -15.44 4.35 -2.23
C ALA A 250 -16.31 3.31 -2.96
N ARG A 251 -17.64 3.35 -2.76
CA ARG A 251 -18.59 2.48 -3.48
C ARG A 251 -18.57 2.73 -4.98
N VAL A 252 -18.64 3.99 -5.42
CA VAL A 252 -18.60 4.35 -6.84
C VAL A 252 -17.28 3.89 -7.48
N MET A 253 -16.15 4.11 -6.80
CA MET A 253 -14.83 3.72 -7.31
C MET A 253 -14.68 2.20 -7.44
N VAL A 254 -15.18 1.40 -6.50
CA VAL A 254 -15.18 -0.07 -6.63
C VAL A 254 -16.02 -0.52 -7.83
N MET A 255 -17.11 0.18 -8.14
CA MET A 255 -17.99 -0.19 -9.26
C MET A 255 -17.43 0.24 -10.62
N GLU A 256 -16.90 1.46 -10.72
CA GLU A 256 -16.47 2.09 -11.98
C GLU A 256 -14.98 1.88 -12.29
N CYS A 257 -14.11 1.74 -11.30
CA CYS A 257 -12.64 1.68 -11.44
C CYS A 257 -12.06 0.32 -11.00
N ARG A 258 -12.64 -0.79 -11.51
CA ARG A 258 -12.32 -2.16 -11.05
C ARG A 258 -10.86 -2.56 -11.22
N VAL A 259 -10.21 -2.18 -12.31
CA VAL A 259 -8.80 -2.53 -12.59
C VAL A 259 -7.84 -1.69 -11.72
N ASP A 260 -8.25 -0.47 -11.41
CA ASP A 260 -7.43 0.58 -10.79
C ASP A 260 -7.57 0.66 -9.27
N SER A 261 -8.64 0.08 -8.71
CA SER A 261 -8.92 0.11 -7.28
C SER A 261 -7.86 -0.62 -6.44
N MET A 262 -7.08 -1.53 -7.03
CA MET A 262 -5.93 -2.18 -6.35
C MET A 262 -4.83 -1.17 -6.02
N ARG A 263 -4.53 -0.27 -6.96
CA ARG A 263 -3.54 0.80 -6.76
C ARG A 263 -4.01 1.80 -5.72
N ILE A 264 -5.28 2.18 -5.78
CA ILE A 264 -5.93 3.05 -4.79
C ILE A 264 -5.84 2.43 -3.39
N PHE A 265 -6.18 1.15 -3.26
CA PHE A 265 -6.17 0.46 -2.00
C PHE A 265 -4.76 0.34 -1.41
N SER A 266 -3.80 -0.12 -2.23
CA SER A 266 -2.39 -0.17 -1.84
C SER A 266 -1.88 1.20 -1.41
N HIS A 267 -2.31 2.26 -2.11
CA HIS A 267 -1.96 3.62 -1.78
C HIS A 267 -2.56 4.08 -0.44
N VAL A 268 -3.87 3.90 -0.23
CA VAL A 268 -4.54 4.23 1.05
C VAL A 268 -3.94 3.44 2.22
N GLN A 269 -3.61 2.16 2.01
CA GLN A 269 -2.95 1.33 3.01
C GLN A 269 -1.54 1.83 3.33
N LYS A 270 -0.76 2.26 2.33
CA LYS A 270 0.53 2.92 2.56
C LYS A 270 0.33 4.18 3.41
N LEU A 271 -0.65 5.02 3.10
CA LEU A 271 -0.96 6.22 3.88
C LEU A 271 -1.30 5.89 5.33
N LEU A 272 -2.05 4.81 5.58
CA LEU A 272 -2.40 4.36 6.94
C LEU A 272 -1.20 3.81 7.73
N TRP A 273 -0.18 3.27 7.06
CA TRP A 273 1.02 2.76 7.73
C TRP A 273 1.92 3.88 8.28
N TYR A 274 1.87 5.05 7.65
CA TYR A 274 2.65 6.22 8.08
C TYR A 274 1.83 7.09 9.05
N HIS A 275 1.71 6.62 10.30
CA HIS A 275 0.98 7.26 11.41
C HIS A 275 1.43 8.67 11.83
N GLN A 276 2.43 9.26 11.15
CA GLN A 276 2.96 10.57 11.51
C GLN A 276 2.05 11.73 11.08
N LEU A 277 1.04 11.49 10.23
CA LEU A 277 0.20 12.54 9.63
C LEU A 277 -1.28 12.36 9.95
N GLN A 278 -1.67 12.74 11.19
CA GLN A 278 -3.02 12.56 11.75
C GLN A 278 -4.17 13.09 10.87
N TRP A 279 -3.94 14.13 10.08
CA TRP A 279 -4.98 14.77 9.26
C TRP A 279 -5.55 13.86 8.15
N ARG A 280 -4.80 12.82 7.74
CA ARG A 280 -5.17 11.86 6.70
C ARG A 280 -5.75 10.57 7.24
N GLU A 281 -5.47 10.26 8.49
CA GLU A 281 -5.82 8.98 9.09
C GLU A 281 -7.33 8.78 9.06
N VAL A 282 -8.11 9.80 9.44
CA VAL A 282 -9.57 9.69 9.46
C VAL A 282 -10.16 9.53 8.05
N PRO A 283 -9.84 10.37 7.05
CA PRO A 283 -10.27 10.13 5.67
C PRO A 283 -9.85 8.75 5.12
N ALA A 284 -8.61 8.34 5.38
CA ALA A 284 -8.08 7.06 4.92
C ALA A 284 -8.81 5.87 5.58
N MET A 285 -9.06 5.93 6.89
CA MET A 285 -9.81 4.90 7.61
C MET A 285 -11.25 4.81 7.13
N VAL A 286 -11.95 5.95 6.94
CA VAL A 286 -13.33 5.96 6.44
C VAL A 286 -13.40 5.31 5.06
N PHE A 287 -12.46 5.66 4.17
CA PHE A 287 -12.40 5.10 2.83
C PHE A 287 -12.09 3.59 2.87
N TYR A 288 -11.06 3.18 3.61
CA TYR A 288 -10.60 1.79 3.73
C TYR A 288 -11.66 0.87 4.34
N MET A 289 -12.30 1.33 5.43
CA MET A 289 -13.35 0.56 6.11
C MET A 289 -14.57 0.35 5.23
N GLU A 290 -14.92 1.32 4.39
CA GLU A 290 -16.05 1.16 3.48
C GLU A 290 -15.77 0.10 2.41
N VAL A 291 -14.55 0.08 1.87
CA VAL A 291 -14.12 -0.97 0.94
C VAL A 291 -14.21 -2.35 1.61
N GLN A 292 -13.75 -2.49 2.86
CA GLN A 292 -13.92 -3.73 3.63
C GLN A 292 -15.40 -4.11 3.85
N ARG A 293 -16.27 -3.12 4.12
CA ARG A 293 -17.71 -3.36 4.30
C ARG A 293 -18.37 -3.83 3.01
N ILE A 294 -17.92 -3.38 1.84
CA ILE A 294 -18.41 -3.88 0.54
C ILE A 294 -18.15 -5.40 0.43
N VAL A 295 -16.97 -5.87 0.83
CA VAL A 295 -16.64 -7.32 0.86
C VAL A 295 -17.60 -8.10 1.77
N MET A 296 -17.85 -7.59 2.99
CA MET A 296 -18.77 -8.22 3.93
C MET A 296 -20.24 -8.15 3.48
N ALA A 297 -20.64 -7.08 2.80
CA ALA A 297 -21.98 -6.90 2.27
C ALA A 297 -22.25 -7.85 1.09
N ILE A 298 -21.26 -8.03 0.19
CA ILE A 298 -21.31 -9.04 -0.87
C ILE A 298 -21.57 -10.43 -0.30
N HIS A 299 -20.91 -10.79 0.81
CA HIS A 299 -21.17 -12.05 1.51
C HIS A 299 -22.62 -12.15 2.01
N ARG A 300 -23.11 -11.14 2.75
CA ARG A 300 -24.45 -11.17 3.38
C ARG A 300 -25.58 -11.13 2.36
N SER A 301 -25.43 -10.36 1.28
CA SER A 301 -26.46 -10.14 0.27
C SER A 301 -26.59 -11.30 -0.72
N ARG A 302 -25.61 -12.19 -0.84
CA ARG A 302 -25.67 -13.34 -1.76
C ARG A 302 -26.85 -14.28 -1.49
N LYS A 303 -27.31 -14.41 -0.23
CA LYS A 303 -28.53 -15.18 0.10
C LYS A 303 -29.82 -14.60 -0.47
N LEU A 304 -29.82 -13.33 -0.86
CA LEU A 304 -30.99 -12.57 -1.31
C LEU A 304 -30.91 -12.15 -2.79
N ILE A 305 -29.73 -12.22 -3.41
CA ILE A 305 -29.52 -11.85 -4.80
C ILE A 305 -29.81 -13.07 -5.68
N THR A 306 -31.00 -13.10 -6.27
CA THR A 306 -31.42 -14.06 -7.30
C THR A 306 -31.09 -13.59 -8.72
N GLU A 307 -30.59 -12.36 -8.88
CA GLU A 307 -30.32 -11.74 -10.17
C GLU A 307 -28.94 -12.15 -10.74
N GLU A 308 -28.96 -12.83 -11.89
CA GLU A 308 -27.79 -13.42 -12.55
C GLU A 308 -26.68 -12.39 -12.86
N ARG A 309 -27.07 -11.15 -13.21
CA ARG A 309 -26.12 -10.07 -13.53
C ARG A 309 -25.33 -9.59 -12.31
N ALA A 310 -25.97 -9.56 -11.14
CA ALA A 310 -25.32 -9.22 -9.88
C ALA A 310 -24.40 -10.36 -9.41
N GLN A 311 -24.81 -11.62 -9.61
CA GLN A 311 -23.98 -12.79 -9.30
C GLN A 311 -22.72 -12.85 -10.17
N LYS A 312 -22.86 -12.61 -11.48
CA LYS A 312 -21.72 -12.50 -12.41
C LYS A 312 -20.79 -11.33 -12.07
N THR A 313 -21.35 -10.23 -11.59
CA THR A 313 -20.57 -9.09 -11.10
C THR A 313 -19.75 -9.46 -9.88
N ILE A 314 -20.34 -10.15 -8.90
CA ILE A 314 -19.64 -10.63 -7.70
C ILE A 314 -18.52 -11.60 -8.05
N GLN A 315 -18.79 -12.60 -8.89
CA GLN A 315 -17.80 -13.58 -9.36
C GLN A 315 -16.58 -12.93 -10.01
N ASN A 316 -16.78 -11.84 -10.76
CA ASN A 316 -15.69 -11.13 -11.41
C ASN A 316 -14.95 -10.16 -10.47
N THR A 317 -15.56 -9.74 -9.35
CA THR A 317 -15.00 -8.70 -8.46
C THR A 317 -14.25 -9.32 -7.27
N PHE A 318 -14.66 -10.51 -6.82
CA PHE A 318 -14.11 -11.13 -5.62
C PHE A 318 -12.65 -11.62 -5.76
N PRO A 319 -12.23 -12.27 -6.87
CA PRO A 319 -10.82 -12.60 -7.09
C PRO A 319 -9.92 -11.35 -7.08
N TRP A 320 -10.44 -10.22 -7.57
CA TRP A 320 -9.74 -8.94 -7.59
C TRP A 320 -9.57 -8.34 -6.18
N LEU A 321 -10.62 -8.38 -5.35
CA LEU A 321 -10.54 -7.95 -3.94
C LEU A 321 -9.47 -8.73 -3.18
N ALA A 322 -9.44 -10.06 -3.39
CA ALA A 322 -8.47 -10.95 -2.77
C ALA A 322 -7.03 -10.65 -3.22
N ALA A 323 -6.82 -10.31 -4.48
CA ALA A 323 -5.50 -9.89 -4.97
C ALA A 323 -5.06 -8.53 -4.42
N SER A 324 -6.01 -7.61 -4.20
CA SER A 324 -5.72 -6.23 -3.75
C SER A 324 -5.35 -6.16 -2.28
N ASP A 325 -6.07 -6.89 -1.43
CA ASP A 325 -5.72 -7.06 -0.02
C ASP A 325 -6.02 -8.49 0.44
N PRO A 326 -5.05 -9.40 0.26
CA PRO A 326 -5.17 -10.78 0.71
C PRO A 326 -5.46 -10.85 2.22
N ARG A 327 -4.93 -9.91 3.00
CA ARG A 327 -5.09 -9.88 4.45
C ARG A 327 -6.49 -9.45 4.86
N ALA A 328 -6.98 -8.31 4.39
CA ALA A 328 -8.35 -7.88 4.68
C ALA A 328 -9.37 -8.88 4.15
N THR A 329 -9.15 -9.42 2.94
CA THR A 329 -10.06 -10.42 2.37
C THR A 329 -10.08 -11.69 3.20
N THR A 330 -8.92 -12.19 3.63
CA THR A 330 -8.81 -13.36 4.53
C THR A 330 -9.54 -13.10 5.84
N LEU A 331 -9.27 -11.98 6.52
CA LEU A 331 -9.93 -11.61 7.78
C LEU A 331 -11.43 -11.46 7.63
N SER A 332 -11.89 -10.83 6.55
CA SER A 332 -13.32 -10.69 6.26
C SER A 332 -13.98 -12.04 6.02
N LEU A 333 -13.36 -12.93 5.24
CA LEU A 333 -13.88 -14.28 4.99
C LEU A 333 -13.94 -15.13 6.27
N LEU A 334 -12.92 -15.05 7.12
CA LEU A 334 -12.92 -15.76 8.40
C LEU A 334 -13.99 -15.24 9.37
N ARG A 335 -14.26 -13.92 9.34
CA ARG A 335 -15.35 -13.30 10.11
C ARG A 335 -16.74 -13.65 9.57
N CYS A 336 -16.84 -14.09 8.32
CA CYS A 336 -18.11 -14.45 7.73
C CYS A 336 -18.66 -15.78 8.24
N SER A 337 -17.78 -16.77 8.45
CA SER A 337 -18.17 -18.06 9.02
C SER A 337 -16.98 -18.72 9.73
N HIS A 338 -17.18 -19.02 11.02
CA HIS A 338 -16.19 -19.71 11.84
C HIS A 338 -16.05 -21.20 11.46
N THR A 339 -17.07 -21.78 10.82
CA THR A 339 -17.03 -23.16 10.33
C THR A 339 -16.64 -23.28 8.86
N CYS A 340 -16.41 -22.14 8.19
CA CYS A 340 -16.25 -22.07 6.74
C CYS A 340 -17.34 -22.92 6.05
N ASP A 341 -18.60 -22.56 6.18
CA ASP A 341 -19.72 -23.27 5.53
C ASP A 341 -19.62 -23.29 3.99
N LYS A 342 -20.57 -23.94 3.31
CA LYS A 342 -20.57 -24.04 1.85
C LYS A 342 -20.57 -22.66 1.18
N ASP A 343 -21.40 -21.75 1.66
CA ASP A 343 -21.54 -20.39 1.10
C ASP A 343 -20.25 -19.58 1.24
N THR A 344 -19.60 -19.68 2.41
CA THR A 344 -18.32 -19.02 2.68
C THR A 344 -17.21 -19.62 1.81
N TRP A 345 -17.21 -20.95 1.64
CA TRP A 345 -16.22 -21.62 0.81
C TRP A 345 -16.29 -21.22 -0.66
N GLU A 346 -17.49 -21.02 -1.21
CA GLU A 346 -17.62 -20.53 -2.59
C GLU A 346 -16.99 -19.15 -2.78
N LEU A 347 -16.94 -18.31 -1.73
CA LEU A 347 -16.22 -17.03 -1.77
C LEU A 347 -14.70 -17.21 -1.62
N TRP A 348 -14.27 -18.19 -0.83
CA TRP A 348 -12.87 -18.62 -0.82
C TRP A 348 -12.43 -19.11 -2.21
N GLU A 349 -13.20 -19.93 -2.89
CA GLU A 349 -12.89 -20.40 -4.24
C GLU A 349 -12.78 -19.22 -5.23
N MET A 350 -13.71 -18.25 -5.16
CA MET A 350 -13.61 -17.02 -5.96
C MET A 350 -12.34 -16.22 -5.63
N ALA A 351 -12.02 -16.02 -4.35
CA ALA A 351 -10.80 -15.33 -3.93
C ALA A 351 -9.52 -16.05 -4.42
N LEU A 352 -9.49 -17.38 -4.30
CA LEU A 352 -8.36 -18.23 -4.64
C LEU A 352 -8.28 -18.57 -6.14
N SER A 353 -9.25 -18.11 -6.95
CA SER A 353 -9.27 -18.31 -8.41
C SER A 353 -8.06 -17.66 -9.09
N SER A 354 -7.47 -16.64 -8.47
CA SER A 354 -6.24 -16.01 -8.93
C SER A 354 -5.03 -16.74 -8.36
N ALA A 355 -4.28 -17.41 -9.24
CA ALA A 355 -3.14 -18.26 -8.86
C ALA A 355 -2.03 -17.53 -8.09
N GLY A 356 -1.95 -16.18 -8.12
CA GLY A 356 -0.97 -15.40 -7.37
C GLY A 356 -1.38 -15.05 -5.93
N VAL A 357 -2.64 -15.32 -5.53
CA VAL A 357 -3.22 -14.82 -4.27
C VAL A 357 -3.11 -15.85 -3.14
N VAL A 358 -3.14 -17.13 -3.48
CA VAL A 358 -3.09 -18.25 -2.51
C VAL A 358 -1.92 -18.14 -1.53
N PRO A 359 -0.66 -17.83 -1.93
CA PRO A 359 0.46 -17.78 -1.00
C PRO A 359 0.28 -16.68 0.05
N TRP A 360 -0.27 -15.53 -0.35
CA TRP A 360 -0.51 -14.39 0.53
C TRP A 360 -1.64 -14.66 1.52
N MET A 361 -2.72 -15.32 1.08
CA MET A 361 -3.80 -15.71 1.97
C MET A 361 -3.36 -16.79 2.96
N VAL A 362 -2.59 -17.79 2.50
CA VAL A 362 -1.99 -18.82 3.38
C VAL A 362 -1.04 -18.21 4.40
N GLN A 363 -0.25 -17.22 4.00
CA GLN A 363 0.62 -16.49 4.92
C GLN A 363 -0.17 -15.73 6.00
N GLU A 364 -1.34 -15.15 5.66
CA GLU A 364 -2.19 -14.50 6.67
C GLU A 364 -2.87 -15.54 7.59
N LEU A 365 -3.26 -16.70 7.08
CA LEU A 365 -3.75 -17.81 7.91
C LEU A 365 -2.67 -18.27 8.90
N LEU A 366 -1.43 -18.42 8.45
CA LEU A 366 -0.28 -18.73 9.31
C LEU A 366 -0.11 -17.67 10.42
N ARG A 367 -0.14 -16.38 10.07
CA ARG A 367 -0.06 -15.30 11.07
C ARG A 367 -1.16 -15.39 12.13
N LEU A 368 -2.39 -15.68 11.72
CA LEU A 368 -3.50 -15.84 12.66
C LEU A 368 -3.32 -17.03 13.60
N LEU A 369 -2.80 -18.14 13.08
CA LEU A 369 -2.43 -19.32 13.87
C LEU A 369 -1.26 -19.06 14.81
N GLU A 370 -0.43 -18.04 14.57
CA GLU A 370 0.66 -17.68 15.46
C GLU A 370 0.26 -16.67 16.55
N VAL A 371 -0.78 -15.87 16.33
CA VAL A 371 -1.11 -14.71 17.19
C VAL A 371 -1.89 -15.09 18.46
N ALA A 372 -2.85 -16.03 18.40
CA ALA A 372 -3.70 -16.35 19.55
C ALA A 372 -4.05 -17.85 19.60
N PRO A 373 -4.21 -18.45 20.80
CA PRO A 373 -4.59 -19.85 20.93
C PRO A 373 -6.08 -20.07 20.63
N LEU A 374 -6.42 -21.26 20.13
CA LEU A 374 -7.79 -21.65 19.71
C LEU A 374 -8.90 -21.60 20.79
N GLY A 375 -8.55 -21.43 22.07
CA GLY A 375 -9.48 -21.56 23.20
C GLY A 375 -9.68 -20.30 24.05
N GLN A 376 -9.12 -19.15 23.66
CA GLN A 376 -9.24 -17.92 24.44
C GLN A 376 -10.47 -17.12 23.97
N GLU A 377 -11.54 -17.05 24.78
CA GLU A 377 -12.72 -16.23 24.49
C GLU A 377 -12.38 -14.73 24.47
N THR A 378 -12.01 -14.24 23.29
CA THR A 378 -11.85 -12.82 22.95
C THR A 378 -12.44 -12.62 21.56
N GLU A 379 -12.68 -11.37 21.12
CA GLU A 379 -13.10 -11.07 19.73
C GLU A 379 -12.15 -11.67 18.67
N ILE A 380 -10.90 -11.99 19.04
CA ILE A 380 -9.88 -12.61 18.20
C ILE A 380 -9.91 -14.15 18.29
N GLY A 381 -10.40 -14.74 19.38
CA GLY A 381 -10.31 -16.18 19.67
C GLY A 381 -11.05 -17.11 18.71
N THR A 382 -12.04 -16.60 17.98
CA THR A 382 -12.76 -17.39 16.96
C THR A 382 -12.02 -17.45 15.62
N LEU A 383 -11.04 -16.56 15.40
CA LEU A 383 -10.30 -16.46 14.14
C LEU A 383 -9.27 -17.59 13.94
N PRO A 384 -8.49 -18.04 14.94
CA PRO A 384 -7.58 -19.18 14.77
C PRO A 384 -8.31 -20.48 14.40
N LEU A 385 -9.50 -20.72 14.96
CA LEU A 385 -10.31 -21.90 14.62
C LEU A 385 -10.83 -21.81 13.18
N ALA A 386 -11.38 -20.64 12.82
CA ALA A 386 -11.79 -20.37 11.45
C ALA A 386 -10.61 -20.52 10.47
N ALA A 387 -9.40 -20.08 10.86
CA ALA A 387 -8.20 -20.18 10.05
C ALA A 387 -7.76 -21.64 9.84
N ALA A 388 -7.79 -22.46 10.88
CA ALA A 388 -7.53 -23.89 10.78
C ALA A 388 -8.56 -24.60 9.89
N MET A 389 -9.84 -24.22 9.98
CA MET A 389 -10.90 -24.78 9.13
C MET A 389 -10.78 -24.34 7.67
N ALA A 390 -10.45 -23.08 7.41
CA ALA A 390 -10.18 -22.59 6.06
C ALA A 390 -8.97 -23.30 5.45
N LEU A 391 -7.88 -23.45 6.21
CA LEU A 391 -6.71 -24.20 5.79
C LEU A 391 -7.02 -25.67 5.50
N HIS A 392 -7.86 -26.31 6.33
CA HIS A 392 -8.33 -27.68 6.09
C HIS A 392 -8.99 -27.81 4.71
N LYS A 393 -9.91 -26.89 4.39
CA LYS A 393 -10.60 -26.90 3.09
C LYS A 393 -9.67 -26.60 1.93
N ILE A 394 -8.74 -25.64 2.07
CA ILE A 394 -7.73 -25.36 1.03
C ILE A 394 -6.92 -26.63 0.71
N LEU A 395 -6.49 -27.37 1.74
CA LEU A 395 -5.74 -28.62 1.59
C LEU A 395 -6.56 -29.78 1.00
N GLN A 396 -7.89 -29.72 1.00
CA GLN A 396 -8.73 -30.71 0.31
C GLN A 396 -8.73 -30.54 -1.21
N HIS A 397 -8.40 -29.35 -1.71
CA HIS A 397 -8.38 -29.05 -3.14
C HIS A 397 -6.94 -29.12 -3.68
N SER A 398 -6.64 -30.18 -4.43
CA SER A 398 -5.29 -30.49 -4.93
C SER A 398 -4.64 -29.35 -5.73
N GLN A 399 -5.45 -28.50 -6.40
CA GLN A 399 -4.97 -27.36 -7.18
C GLN A 399 -4.20 -26.30 -6.38
N TYR A 400 -4.39 -26.22 -5.06
CA TYR A 400 -3.71 -25.27 -4.19
C TYR A 400 -2.47 -25.86 -3.50
N GLY A 401 -2.31 -27.19 -3.54
CA GLY A 401 -1.25 -27.93 -2.84
C GLY A 401 0.15 -27.31 -3.01
N PRO A 402 0.65 -27.12 -4.26
CA PRO A 402 2.00 -26.59 -4.49
C PRO A 402 2.26 -25.22 -3.86
N GLN A 403 1.22 -24.38 -3.74
CA GLN A 403 1.34 -23.04 -3.17
C GLN A 403 1.32 -23.05 -1.65
N VAL A 404 0.54 -23.96 -1.04
CA VAL A 404 0.55 -24.21 0.40
C VAL A 404 1.88 -24.84 0.83
N CYS A 405 2.48 -25.67 -0.03
CA CYS A 405 3.79 -26.32 0.21
C CYS A 405 4.92 -25.34 0.52
N LEU A 406 4.82 -24.08 0.05
CA LEU A 406 5.79 -23.03 0.36
C LEU A 406 5.90 -22.74 1.87
N PHE A 407 4.82 -22.97 2.62
CA PHE A 407 4.69 -22.65 4.05
C PHE A 407 4.47 -23.89 4.94
N VAL A 408 4.68 -25.11 4.41
CA VAL A 408 4.34 -26.36 5.13
C VAL A 408 5.01 -26.47 6.49
N LEU A 409 6.28 -26.08 6.60
CA LEU A 409 7.04 -26.25 7.83
C LEU A 409 6.58 -25.26 8.91
N GLU A 410 6.37 -24.00 8.50
CA GLU A 410 5.88 -22.94 9.36
C GLU A 410 4.44 -23.25 9.83
N LEU A 411 3.57 -23.67 8.91
CA LEU A 411 2.21 -24.13 9.23
C LEU A 411 2.20 -25.35 10.16
N PHE A 412 3.08 -26.33 9.92
CA PHE A 412 3.21 -27.51 10.75
C PHE A 412 3.55 -27.13 12.21
N VAL A 413 4.58 -26.31 12.41
CA VAL A 413 4.99 -25.84 13.75
C VAL A 413 3.86 -25.06 14.42
N ALA A 414 3.24 -24.11 13.72
CA ALA A 414 2.15 -23.32 14.27
C ALA A 414 0.97 -24.20 14.70
N LEU A 415 0.57 -25.18 13.88
CA LEU A 415 -0.52 -26.11 14.20
C LEU A 415 -0.19 -27.05 15.37
N ILE A 416 1.06 -27.51 15.48
CA ILE A 416 1.51 -28.33 16.62
C ILE A 416 1.49 -27.52 17.91
N PHE A 417 1.95 -26.27 17.90
CA PHE A 417 1.88 -25.41 19.09
C PHE A 417 0.44 -25.09 19.46
N GLN A 418 -0.42 -24.83 18.48
CA GLN A 418 -1.86 -24.68 18.70
C GLN A 418 -2.47 -25.94 19.33
N MET A 419 -2.05 -27.12 18.89
CA MET A 419 -2.55 -28.40 19.41
C MET A 419 -2.18 -28.61 20.87
N VAL A 420 -0.93 -28.35 21.22
CA VAL A 420 -0.39 -28.51 22.57
C VAL A 420 -0.92 -27.44 23.53
N SER A 421 -1.19 -26.23 23.03
CA SER A 421 -1.68 -25.11 23.82
C SER A 421 -3.22 -25.04 23.88
N SER A 422 -3.93 -25.75 23.01
CA SER A 422 -5.38 -25.96 23.14
C SER A 422 -5.68 -26.91 24.30
N THR A 423 -6.75 -26.65 25.07
CA THR A 423 -7.10 -27.29 26.34
C THR A 423 -6.77 -28.79 26.36
N SER A 424 -5.85 -29.16 27.24
CA SER A 424 -5.37 -30.52 27.47
C SER A 424 -6.53 -31.52 27.60
N LEU A 425 -6.60 -32.48 26.68
CA LEU A 425 -7.64 -33.51 26.67
C LEU A 425 -7.38 -34.56 27.75
N LYS A 426 -8.44 -35.08 28.36
CA LYS A 426 -8.34 -36.26 29.25
C LYS A 426 -8.00 -37.51 28.43
N PRO A 427 -7.38 -38.56 29.02
CA PRO A 427 -6.98 -39.76 28.28
C PRO A 427 -8.09 -40.43 27.45
N LEU A 428 -9.34 -40.39 27.93
CA LEU A 428 -10.54 -40.92 27.25
C LEU A 428 -10.98 -40.09 26.04
N GLU A 429 -10.68 -38.79 26.04
CA GLU A 429 -10.97 -37.89 24.91
C GLU A 429 -9.90 -38.06 23.82
N VAL A 430 -8.66 -38.33 24.20
CA VAL A 430 -7.55 -38.64 23.26
C VAL A 430 -7.84 -39.94 22.50
N THR A 431 -8.35 -40.99 23.15
CA THR A 431 -8.76 -42.23 22.47
C THR A 431 -9.92 -42.00 21.52
N ALA A 432 -10.92 -41.22 21.91
CA ALA A 432 -12.04 -40.85 21.06
C ALA A 432 -11.65 -39.94 19.87
N VAL A 433 -10.52 -39.24 19.93
CA VAL A 433 -9.97 -38.45 18.80
C VAL A 433 -9.26 -39.36 17.79
N MET A 434 -8.71 -40.49 18.22
CA MET A 434 -7.93 -41.40 17.39
C MET A 434 -8.75 -42.54 16.76
N GLU A 435 -9.87 -42.97 17.35
CA GLU A 435 -10.59 -44.19 16.94
C GLU A 435 -11.64 -43.99 15.83
N ASP A 436 -12.27 -42.82 15.69
CA ASP A 436 -13.22 -42.56 14.59
C ASP A 436 -13.05 -41.12 14.02
N PRO A 437 -12.34 -40.97 12.89
CA PRO A 437 -12.10 -39.67 12.27
C PRO A 437 -13.34 -39.08 11.55
N SER A 438 -14.49 -39.76 11.51
CA SER A 438 -15.62 -39.38 10.65
C SER A 438 -16.61 -38.35 11.23
N THR A 439 -16.57 -38.04 12.55
CA THR A 439 -17.51 -37.07 13.18
C THR A 439 -16.82 -35.78 13.67
N PRO A 440 -17.31 -34.57 13.30
CA PRO A 440 -16.67 -33.30 13.63
C PRO A 440 -17.25 -32.70 14.92
N THR A 441 -16.46 -32.56 16.00
CA THR A 441 -16.95 -31.78 17.16
C THR A 441 -15.89 -31.11 18.05
N SER A 442 -14.58 -31.45 17.99
CA SER A 442 -13.55 -30.77 18.81
C SER A 442 -12.43 -30.12 18.00
N ALA A 443 -11.93 -28.97 18.46
CA ALA A 443 -10.86 -28.19 17.80
C ALA A 443 -9.57 -29.01 17.60
N SER A 444 -9.23 -29.87 18.55
CA SER A 444 -8.07 -30.76 18.48
C SER A 444 -8.19 -31.79 17.34
N ARG A 445 -9.40 -32.30 17.04
CA ARG A 445 -9.61 -33.19 15.87
C ARG A 445 -9.37 -32.47 14.55
N ILE A 446 -9.80 -31.20 14.46
CA ILE A 446 -9.60 -30.38 13.25
C ILE A 446 -8.11 -30.15 13.03
N LEU A 447 -7.36 -29.80 14.08
CA LEU A 447 -5.91 -29.63 13.99
C LEU A 447 -5.20 -30.90 13.51
N VAL A 448 -5.50 -32.06 14.09
CA VAL A 448 -4.89 -33.34 13.65
C VAL A 448 -5.18 -33.60 12.17
N LYS A 449 -6.42 -33.39 11.71
CA LYS A 449 -6.80 -33.54 10.30
C LYS A 449 -6.05 -32.58 9.38
N VAL A 450 -5.90 -31.31 9.80
CA VAL A 450 -5.15 -30.30 9.03
C VAL A 450 -3.69 -30.69 8.93
N VAL A 451 -3.05 -31.06 10.04
CA VAL A 451 -1.64 -31.45 10.06
C VAL A 451 -1.41 -32.68 9.19
N HIS A 452 -2.26 -33.70 9.29
CA HIS A 452 -2.15 -34.90 8.46
C HIS A 452 -2.27 -34.57 6.97
N LYS A 453 -3.24 -33.73 6.58
CA LYS A 453 -3.41 -33.29 5.19
C LYS A 453 -2.27 -32.41 4.69
N LEU A 454 -1.72 -31.56 5.55
CA LEU A 454 -0.58 -30.71 5.24
C LEU A 454 0.68 -31.54 4.93
N LEU A 455 0.96 -32.54 5.77
CA LEU A 455 2.09 -33.46 5.55
C LEU A 455 1.92 -34.31 4.30
N GLN A 456 0.69 -34.78 4.02
CA GLN A 456 0.37 -35.48 2.77
C GLN A 456 0.57 -34.61 1.54
N CYS A 457 0.18 -33.32 1.58
CA CYS A 457 0.38 -32.41 0.45
C CYS A 457 1.86 -32.13 0.17
N ALA A 458 2.73 -32.31 1.16
CA ALA A 458 4.16 -32.05 1.08
C ALA A 458 5.02 -33.30 0.81
N ASP A 459 4.39 -34.45 0.51
CA ASP A 459 5.05 -35.75 0.36
C ASP A 459 5.89 -36.17 1.59
N LEU A 460 5.48 -35.72 2.79
CA LEU A 460 6.14 -36.02 4.07
C LEU A 460 5.55 -37.28 4.75
N ASP A 461 5.18 -38.29 3.99
CA ASP A 461 4.56 -39.53 4.51
C ASP A 461 5.46 -40.27 5.51
N ARG A 462 6.79 -40.16 5.35
CA ARG A 462 7.75 -40.73 6.29
C ARG A 462 7.64 -40.12 7.68
N LEU A 463 7.39 -38.81 7.75
CA LEU A 463 7.18 -38.11 9.02
C LEU A 463 5.87 -38.56 9.67
N VAL A 464 4.78 -38.70 8.89
CA VAL A 464 3.49 -39.21 9.39
C VAL A 464 3.66 -40.63 9.97
N GLN A 465 4.31 -41.52 9.22
CA GLN A 465 4.57 -42.89 9.68
C GLN A 465 5.44 -42.92 10.94
N ALA A 466 6.44 -42.04 11.03
CA ALA A 466 7.27 -41.93 12.23
C ALA A 466 6.46 -41.44 13.43
N MET A 467 5.59 -40.42 13.24
CA MET A 467 4.69 -39.93 14.28
C MET A 467 3.75 -41.03 14.80
N ASP A 468 3.22 -41.87 13.90
CA ASP A 468 2.37 -43.00 14.28
C ASP A 468 3.13 -44.10 15.02
N ARG A 469 4.31 -44.50 14.50
CA ARG A 469 5.18 -45.51 15.12
C ARG A 469 5.57 -45.13 16.55
N HIS A 470 5.88 -43.84 16.77
CA HIS A 470 6.27 -43.31 18.07
C HIS A 470 5.07 -42.86 18.94
N LYS A 471 3.83 -43.06 18.47
CA LYS A 471 2.60 -42.65 19.17
C LYS A 471 2.59 -41.17 19.54
N LEU A 472 3.23 -40.31 18.74
CA LEU A 472 3.43 -38.89 19.03
C LEU A 472 2.11 -38.13 19.15
N TRP A 473 1.09 -38.48 18.35
CA TRP A 473 -0.25 -37.87 18.46
C TRP A 473 -0.85 -38.00 19.85
N ARG A 474 -0.72 -39.17 20.49
CA ARG A 474 -1.20 -39.39 21.86
C ARG A 474 -0.40 -38.60 22.88
N GLN A 475 0.91 -38.49 22.68
CA GLN A 475 1.77 -37.74 23.59
C GLN A 475 1.50 -36.23 23.49
N LEU A 476 1.41 -35.68 22.28
CA LEU A 476 1.16 -34.26 22.00
C LEU A 476 -0.21 -33.78 22.50
N LEU A 477 -1.25 -34.62 22.41
CA LEU A 477 -2.60 -34.28 22.88
C LEU A 477 -2.79 -34.46 24.39
N GLY A 478 -1.86 -35.13 25.08
CA GLY A 478 -1.98 -35.49 26.48
C GLY A 478 -1.45 -34.41 27.44
N ALA A 479 -2.27 -34.05 28.43
CA ALA A 479 -1.98 -33.10 29.52
C ALA A 479 -0.57 -33.18 30.11
N ALA A 480 -0.16 -34.42 30.42
CA ALA A 480 1.05 -34.72 31.17
C ALA A 480 2.20 -35.16 30.26
N THR A 481 1.96 -35.30 28.95
CA THR A 481 2.89 -35.96 28.02
C THR A 481 3.31 -35.08 26.84
N TRP A 482 2.71 -33.90 26.68
CA TRP A 482 2.96 -33.06 25.50
C TRP A 482 4.41 -32.58 25.40
N GLN A 483 5.09 -32.33 26.53
CA GLN A 483 6.50 -31.91 26.53
C GLN A 483 7.41 -33.00 25.98
N ASP A 484 7.21 -34.25 26.42
CA ASP A 484 7.95 -35.40 25.93
C ASP A 484 7.58 -35.74 24.48
N GLY A 485 6.31 -35.53 24.10
CA GLY A 485 5.83 -35.60 22.73
C GLY A 485 6.54 -34.60 21.81
N LEU A 486 6.69 -33.33 22.24
CA LEU A 486 7.39 -32.31 21.48
C LEU A 486 8.89 -32.60 21.33
N ARG A 487 9.56 -33.04 22.41
CA ARG A 487 10.98 -33.46 22.34
C ARG A 487 11.15 -34.63 21.37
N SER A 488 10.27 -35.63 21.45
CA SER A 488 10.30 -36.79 20.56
C SER A 488 10.02 -36.39 19.11
N LEU A 489 9.08 -35.46 18.88
CA LEU A 489 8.81 -34.91 17.55
C LEU A 489 10.02 -34.15 16.99
N ALA A 490 10.67 -33.30 17.79
CA ALA A 490 11.87 -32.57 17.37
C ALA A 490 12.98 -33.53 16.90
N ARG A 491 13.23 -34.62 17.65
CA ARG A 491 14.20 -35.66 17.26
C ARG A 491 13.84 -36.35 15.94
N VAL A 492 12.56 -36.72 15.79
CA VAL A 492 12.05 -37.35 14.55
C VAL A 492 12.19 -36.40 13.36
N MET A 493 11.90 -35.11 13.54
CA MET A 493 12.04 -34.11 12.48
C MET A 493 13.51 -33.87 12.10
N VAL A 494 14.44 -33.86 13.06
CA VAL A 494 15.88 -33.76 12.76
C VAL A 494 16.38 -34.98 11.99
N MET A 495 15.85 -36.18 12.29
CA MET A 495 16.20 -37.43 11.60
C MET A 495 15.64 -37.49 10.18
N GLU A 496 14.33 -37.22 10.02
CA GLU A 496 13.60 -37.44 8.76
C GLU A 496 13.62 -36.22 7.83
N CYS A 497 13.77 -34.99 8.35
CA CYS A 497 13.69 -33.73 7.60
C CYS A 497 15.01 -32.92 7.67
N ARG A 498 16.17 -33.58 7.56
CA ARG A 498 17.52 -32.97 7.75
C ARG A 498 17.74 -31.67 6.98
N VAL A 499 17.31 -31.59 5.72
CA VAL A 499 17.52 -30.42 4.84
C VAL A 499 16.67 -29.22 5.25
N ASP A 500 15.53 -29.46 5.90
CA ASP A 500 14.53 -28.47 6.27
C ASP A 500 14.61 -28.04 7.75
N SER A 501 15.43 -28.73 8.53
CA SER A 501 15.66 -28.46 9.96
C SER A 501 16.13 -27.02 10.23
N MET A 502 16.96 -26.43 9.36
CA MET A 502 17.39 -25.04 9.46
C MET A 502 16.25 -24.03 9.26
N ARG A 503 15.29 -24.29 8.36
CA ARG A 503 14.12 -23.42 8.16
C ARG A 503 13.21 -23.44 9.37
N ILE A 504 12.95 -24.62 9.91
CA ILE A 504 12.16 -24.80 11.13
C ILE A 504 12.82 -24.08 12.30
N PHE A 505 14.13 -24.25 12.47
CA PHE A 505 14.89 -23.61 13.55
C PHE A 505 14.85 -22.08 13.44
N SER A 506 15.07 -21.53 12.24
CA SER A 506 14.96 -20.09 12.00
C SER A 506 13.54 -19.57 12.30
N HIS A 507 12.51 -20.34 11.96
CA HIS A 507 11.12 -19.98 12.25
C HIS A 507 10.82 -19.99 13.75
N VAL A 508 11.18 -21.06 14.48
CA VAL A 508 11.00 -21.17 15.93
C VAL A 508 11.79 -20.07 16.66
N GLN A 509 13.00 -19.76 16.21
CA GLN A 509 13.81 -18.66 16.73
C GLN A 509 13.12 -17.29 16.54
N LYS A 510 12.49 -17.05 15.38
CA LYS A 510 11.67 -15.85 15.15
C LYS A 510 10.50 -15.79 16.12
N LEU A 511 9.80 -16.91 16.35
CA LEU A 511 8.68 -16.97 17.31
C LEU A 511 9.12 -16.65 18.74
N LEU A 512 10.31 -17.09 19.15
CA LEU A 512 10.91 -16.80 20.47
C LEU A 512 11.35 -15.34 20.64
N TRP A 513 11.76 -14.66 19.56
CA TRP A 513 12.17 -13.25 19.61
C TRP A 513 11.01 -12.30 19.93
N TYR A 514 9.76 -12.69 19.61
CA TYR A 514 8.56 -11.92 19.92
C TYR A 514 7.99 -12.32 21.30
N HIS A 515 8.59 -11.78 22.37
CA HIS A 515 8.29 -12.00 23.80
C HIS A 515 6.87 -11.60 24.31
N GLN A 516 5.91 -11.32 23.42
CA GLN A 516 4.59 -10.80 23.82
C GLN A 516 3.49 -11.86 23.91
N LEU A 517 3.76 -13.13 23.62
CA LEU A 517 2.72 -14.18 23.54
C LEU A 517 3.12 -15.45 24.33
N GLN A 518 2.80 -15.46 25.63
CA GLN A 518 3.20 -16.50 26.60
C GLN A 518 2.78 -17.94 26.23
N TRP A 519 1.71 -18.12 25.45
CA TRP A 519 1.13 -19.45 25.17
C TRP A 519 1.99 -20.32 24.24
N ARG A 520 2.86 -19.70 23.43
CA ARG A 520 3.74 -20.39 22.46
C ARG A 520 5.20 -20.45 22.90
N GLU A 521 5.60 -19.67 23.91
CA GLU A 521 6.98 -19.62 24.40
C GLU A 521 7.44 -20.95 24.97
N VAL A 522 6.62 -21.60 25.80
CA VAL A 522 7.00 -22.88 26.43
C VAL A 522 7.12 -24.01 25.38
N PRO A 523 6.14 -24.23 24.48
CA PRO A 523 6.31 -25.18 23.37
C PRO A 523 7.51 -24.86 22.47
N ALA A 524 7.74 -23.59 22.15
CA ALA A 524 8.86 -23.15 21.31
C ALA A 524 10.21 -23.39 21.97
N MET A 525 10.36 -23.11 23.27
CA MET A 525 11.59 -23.39 24.02
C MET A 525 11.88 -24.88 24.10
N VAL A 526 10.88 -25.71 24.43
CA VAL A 526 11.04 -27.17 24.49
C VAL A 526 11.49 -27.73 23.14
N PHE A 527 10.87 -27.26 22.06
CA PHE A 527 11.22 -27.68 20.71
C PHE A 527 12.63 -27.17 20.30
N TYR A 528 12.94 -25.91 20.56
CA TYR A 528 14.21 -25.28 20.21
C TYR A 528 15.41 -25.92 20.93
N MET A 529 15.29 -26.18 22.23
CA MET A 529 16.35 -26.82 23.02
C MET A 529 16.68 -28.22 22.48
N GLU A 530 15.67 -29.00 22.07
CA GLU A 530 15.88 -30.35 21.59
C GLU A 530 16.48 -30.39 20.17
N VAL A 531 16.05 -29.48 19.29
CA VAL A 531 16.63 -29.36 17.94
C VAL A 531 18.09 -28.91 18.00
N GLY A 532 18.43 -27.95 18.87
CA GLY A 532 19.80 -27.45 19.03
C GLY A 532 20.79 -28.45 19.64
N ILE A 533 20.31 -29.53 20.27
CA ILE A 533 21.16 -30.64 20.76
C ILE A 533 21.46 -31.65 19.63
N GLY A 534 20.61 -31.70 18.58
CA GLY A 534 20.69 -32.67 17.50
C GLY A 534 21.33 -32.19 16.19
N THR A 535 21.59 -30.88 16.06
CA THR A 535 22.35 -30.24 14.96
C THR A 535 23.77 -29.97 15.39
#